data_AF-A0A8D8U7I3-F1
#
_entry.id   AF-A0A8D8U7I3-F1
#
_cell.length_a   1.000
_cell.length_b   1.000
_cell.length_c   1.000
_cell.angle_alpha   90.00
_cell.angle_beta   90.00
_cell.angle_gamma   90.00
#
_symmetry.space_group_name_H-M   'P 1'
#
loop_
_entity.id
_entity.type
_entity.pdbx_description
1 polymer ?
#
loop_
_entity_poly.entity_id
_entity_poly.type
_entity_poly.pdbx_seq_one_letter_code
_entity_poly.pdbx_strand_id
1 'polypeptide(L)'
;MRRNISIKTKERLLKTYVFSTLTYGAEAWTLNKEIERRIDACENYCYRRMLKISWMDKNQQQQFTKNNAEKPIGAVKHKIKERKTKFAGHILRRPEGTLLKDVMEGTVEGARGRGRPRIMWMDNIMEWLNVTSLEAIQELAANRKTFRI
;
A
#
# COMPACT_ATOMS: atom_id res chain seq x y z
N MET A 1 -12.44 15.59 18.31
CA MET A 1 -13.67 15.65 17.46
C MET A 1 -14.91 15.82 18.32
N ARG A 2 -15.85 16.70 17.88
CA ARG A 2 -17.14 16.93 18.55
C ARG A 2 -18.03 15.67 18.50
N ARG A 3 -18.89 15.49 19.52
CA ARG A 3 -19.76 14.30 19.64
C ARG A 3 -20.90 14.31 18.62
N ASN A 4 -21.40 15.48 18.23
CA ASN A 4 -22.58 15.65 17.36
C ASN A 4 -22.32 15.42 15.86
N ILE A 5 -21.17 14.87 15.47
CA ILE A 5 -20.85 14.56 14.07
C ILE A 5 -20.87 13.05 13.89
N SER A 6 -21.58 12.58 12.86
CA SER A 6 -21.67 11.16 12.52
C SER A 6 -20.29 10.54 12.26
N ILE A 7 -20.13 9.26 12.64
CA ILE A 7 -18.87 8.52 12.47
C ILE A 7 -18.45 8.50 11.00
N LYS A 8 -19.40 8.29 10.08
CA LYS A 8 -19.18 8.31 8.62
C LYS A 8 -18.60 9.63 8.12
N THR A 9 -19.05 10.77 8.66
CA THR A 9 -18.51 12.09 8.28
C THR A 9 -17.09 12.26 8.79
N LYS A 10 -16.81 11.83 10.03
CA LYS A 10 -15.46 11.87 10.61
C LYS A 10 -14.47 10.99 9.82
N GLU A 11 -14.92 9.81 9.43
CA GLU A 11 -14.14 8.89 8.59
C GLU A 11 -13.84 9.51 7.23
N ARG A 12 -14.84 10.14 6.59
CA ARG A 12 -14.63 10.85 5.32
C ARG A 12 -13.56 11.94 5.46
N LEU A 13 -13.65 12.77 6.51
CA LEU A 13 -12.64 13.80 6.77
C LEU A 13 -11.25 13.19 6.97
N LEU A 14 -11.16 12.08 7.72
CA LEU A 14 -9.90 11.40 7.97
C LEU A 14 -9.28 10.86 6.67
N LYS A 15 -10.09 10.25 5.81
CA LYS A 15 -9.65 9.78 4.48
C LYS A 15 -9.20 10.93 3.57
N THR A 16 -9.96 12.02 3.55
CA THR A 16 -9.72 13.16 2.64
C THR A 16 -8.54 14.02 3.05
N TYR A 17 -8.25 14.17 4.35
CA TYR A 17 -7.18 15.05 4.83
C TYR A 17 -5.96 14.28 5.34
N VAL A 18 -6.14 13.22 6.12
CA VAL A 18 -5.01 12.53 6.76
C VAL A 18 -4.46 11.45 5.85
N PHE A 19 -5.31 10.55 5.36
CA PHE A 19 -4.85 9.45 4.52
C PHE A 19 -4.45 9.87 3.11
N SER A 20 -5.06 10.92 2.56
CA SER A 20 -4.62 11.51 1.29
C SER A 20 -3.17 12.00 1.37
N THR A 21 -2.83 12.75 2.43
CA THR A 21 -1.47 13.23 2.69
C THR A 21 -0.52 12.08 3.01
N LEU A 22 -0.93 11.13 3.85
CA LEU A 22 -0.11 9.97 4.21
C LEU A 22 0.25 9.11 2.98
N THR A 23 -0.69 8.95 2.05
CA THR A 23 -0.51 8.11 0.85
C THR A 23 0.03 8.87 -0.36
N TYR A 24 0.38 10.14 -0.19
CA TYR A 24 0.97 10.94 -1.25
C TYR A 24 2.35 10.40 -1.62
N GLY A 25 2.57 10.08 -2.89
CA GLY A 25 3.84 9.51 -3.37
C GLY A 25 4.15 8.10 -2.89
N ALA A 26 3.23 7.42 -2.19
CA ALA A 26 3.46 6.08 -1.65
C ALA A 26 3.69 5.00 -2.73
N GLU A 27 3.34 5.31 -3.99
CA GLU A 27 3.62 4.49 -5.17
C GLU A 27 5.11 4.25 -5.37
N ALA A 28 5.97 5.21 -5.01
CA ALA A 28 7.42 5.12 -5.16
C ALA A 28 8.12 4.39 -4.00
N TRP A 29 7.41 4.09 -2.91
CA TRP A 29 8.02 3.48 -1.74
C TRP A 29 8.33 1.99 -1.95
N THR A 30 9.41 1.52 -1.34
CA THR A 30 9.63 0.08 -1.13
C THR A 30 9.03 -0.30 0.22
N LEU A 31 7.95 -1.08 0.20
CA LEU A 31 7.27 -1.52 1.40
C LEU A 31 8.01 -2.72 1.98
N ASN A 32 8.63 -2.53 3.14
CA ASN A 32 9.07 -3.63 3.99
C ASN A 32 8.01 -3.92 5.06
N LYS A 33 8.13 -5.07 5.73
CA LYS A 33 7.20 -5.48 6.79
C LYS A 33 7.10 -4.46 7.94
N GLU A 34 8.16 -3.70 8.19
CA GLU A 34 8.18 -2.67 9.23
C GLU A 34 7.37 -1.43 8.85
N ILE A 35 7.52 -0.94 7.62
CA ILE A 35 6.71 0.15 7.07
C ILE A 35 5.24 -0.27 7.02
N GLU A 36 4.94 -1.50 6.61
CA GLU A 36 3.57 -2.02 6.65
C GLU A 36 2.99 -1.99 8.07
N ARG A 37 3.75 -2.45 9.08
CA ARG A 37 3.34 -2.37 10.49
C ARG A 37 3.11 -0.93 10.96
N ARG A 38 3.98 0.00 10.56
CA ARG A 38 3.84 1.43 10.91
C ARG A 38 2.61 2.06 10.25
N ILE A 39 2.28 1.68 9.02
CA ILE A 39 1.05 2.11 8.33
C ILE A 39 -0.18 1.58 9.08
N ASP A 40 -0.20 0.29 9.41
CA ASP A 40 -1.29 -0.32 10.17
C ASP A 40 -1.43 0.32 11.56
N ALA A 41 -0.33 0.64 12.23
CA ALA A 41 -0.33 1.34 13.52
C ALA A 41 -0.85 2.79 13.39
N CYS A 42 -0.46 3.51 12.35
CA CYS A 42 -0.93 4.86 12.06
C CYS A 42 -2.45 4.89 11.78
N GLU A 43 -2.94 3.97 10.95
CA GLU A 43 -4.36 3.80 10.65
C GLU A 43 -5.16 3.50 11.94
N ASN A 44 -4.67 2.57 12.75
CA ASN A 44 -5.27 2.25 14.05
C ASN A 44 -5.30 3.45 15.00
N TYR A 45 -4.20 4.19 15.10
CA TYR A 45 -4.13 5.40 15.91
C TYR A 45 -5.20 6.41 15.48
N CYS A 46 -5.31 6.65 14.17
CA CYS A 46 -6.29 7.55 13.58
C CYS A 46 -7.73 7.15 13.93
N TYR A 47 -8.10 5.87 13.76
CA TYR A 47 -9.44 5.38 14.10
C TYR A 47 -9.73 5.45 15.60
N ARG A 48 -8.79 5.06 16.46
CA ARG A 48 -8.97 5.16 17.92
C ARG A 48 -9.21 6.60 18.37
N ARG A 49 -8.45 7.56 17.82
CA ARG A 49 -8.63 8.99 18.12
C ARG A 49 -9.98 9.51 17.61
N MET A 50 -10.44 9.05 16.46
CA MET A 50 -11.76 9.39 15.91
C MET A 50 -12.90 8.87 16.80
N LEU A 51 -12.78 7.62 17.26
CA LEU A 51 -13.79 6.91 18.05
C LEU A 51 -13.70 7.20 19.56
N LYS A 52 -12.60 7.81 20.02
CA LYS A 52 -12.27 8.06 21.43
C LYS A 52 -12.13 6.77 22.26
N ILE A 53 -11.65 5.70 21.63
CA ILE A 53 -11.39 4.42 22.30
C ILE A 53 -10.07 4.53 23.05
N SER A 54 -10.06 4.11 24.33
CA SER A 54 -8.84 4.01 25.13
C SER A 54 -7.91 2.93 24.57
N TRP A 55 -6.60 3.12 24.69
CA TRP A 55 -5.63 2.12 24.24
C TRP A 55 -5.75 0.78 24.98
N MET A 56 -6.32 0.78 26.20
CA MET A 56 -6.56 -0.43 27.01
C MET A 56 -7.78 -1.22 26.55
N ASP A 57 -8.72 -0.58 25.84
CA ASP A 57 -9.98 -1.20 25.44
C ASP A 57 -9.88 -1.88 24.08
N LYS A 58 -9.26 -3.07 24.07
CA LYS A 58 -9.09 -3.89 22.86
C LYS A 58 -10.43 -4.41 22.32
N ASN A 59 -11.42 -4.61 23.19
CA ASN A 59 -12.71 -5.19 22.82
C ASN A 59 -13.54 -4.21 21.98
N GLN A 60 -13.60 -2.93 22.36
CA GLN A 60 -14.29 -1.92 21.56
C GLN A 60 -13.66 -1.73 20.17
N GLN A 61 -12.33 -1.84 20.06
CA GLN A 61 -11.66 -1.79 18.77
C GLN A 61 -12.01 -3.00 17.89
N GLN A 62 -11.98 -4.21 18.47
CA GLN A 62 -12.36 -5.42 17.72
C GLN A 62 -13.82 -5.38 17.29
N GLN A 63 -14.71 -4.87 18.13
CA GLN A 63 -16.12 -4.69 17.77
C GLN A 63 -16.29 -3.64 16.66
N PHE A 64 -15.57 -2.52 16.68
CA PHE A 64 -15.60 -1.58 15.57
C PHE A 64 -15.14 -2.21 14.25
N THR A 65 -14.06 -3.00 14.29
CA THR A 65 -13.56 -3.71 13.11
C THR A 65 -14.53 -4.78 12.63
N LYS A 66 -15.18 -5.52 13.55
CA LYS A 66 -16.19 -6.55 13.21
C LYS A 66 -17.48 -5.93 12.67
N ASN A 67 -17.96 -4.84 13.27
CA ASN A 67 -19.20 -4.16 12.87
C ASN A 67 -19.03 -3.40 11.55
N ASN A 68 -17.81 -2.93 11.25
CA ASN A 68 -17.44 -2.42 9.93
C ASN A 68 -16.78 -3.53 9.10
N ALA A 69 -17.42 -4.70 9.00
CA ALA A 69 -16.96 -5.84 8.23
C ALA A 69 -16.59 -5.50 6.77
N GLU A 70 -17.13 -4.40 6.22
CA GLU A 70 -16.74 -3.91 4.88
C GLU A 70 -15.28 -3.43 4.79
N LYS A 71 -14.63 -3.02 5.89
CA LYS A 71 -13.36 -2.28 5.85
C LYS A 71 -12.45 -2.62 7.04
N PRO A 72 -11.72 -3.74 6.99
CA PRO A 72 -10.75 -4.08 8.03
C PRO A 72 -9.61 -3.06 8.08
N ILE A 73 -8.99 -2.97 9.26
CA ILE A 73 -7.66 -2.37 9.45
C ILE A 73 -6.73 -2.90 8.36
N GLY A 74 -6.04 -2.00 7.64
CA GLY A 74 -5.26 -2.33 6.45
C GLY A 74 -5.83 -1.75 5.14
N ALA A 75 -6.92 -0.97 5.19
CA ALA A 75 -7.47 -0.30 4.02
C ALA A 75 -6.49 0.70 3.40
N VAL A 76 -5.72 1.42 4.23
CA VAL A 76 -4.67 2.33 3.74
C VAL A 76 -3.55 1.55 3.05
N LYS A 77 -3.07 0.48 3.68
CA LYS A 77 -2.04 -0.39 3.12
C LYS A 77 -2.49 -0.98 1.78
N HIS A 78 -3.69 -1.55 1.72
CA HIS A 78 -4.29 -2.06 0.49
C HIS A 78 -4.35 -0.98 -0.59
N LYS A 79 -4.73 0.25 -0.25
CA LYS A 79 -4.79 1.35 -1.20
C LYS A 79 -3.42 1.72 -1.77
N ILE A 80 -2.37 1.67 -0.95
CA ILE A 80 -1.00 1.88 -1.41
C ILE A 80 -0.59 0.77 -2.37
N LYS A 81 -0.87 -0.50 -2.04
CA LYS A 81 -0.56 -1.64 -2.91
C LYS A 81 -1.27 -1.52 -4.26
N GLU A 82 -2.57 -1.20 -4.26
CA GLU A 82 -3.39 -0.98 -5.46
C GLU A 82 -2.83 0.15 -6.35
N ARG A 83 -2.43 1.28 -5.74
CA ARG A 83 -1.85 2.41 -6.48
C ARG A 83 -0.49 2.05 -7.08
N LYS A 84 0.38 1.43 -6.26
CA LYS A 84 1.71 1.02 -6.68
C LYS A 84 1.67 0.00 -7.82
N THR A 85 0.76 -0.98 -7.79
CA THR A 85 0.58 -1.89 -8.93
C THR A 85 0.03 -1.18 -10.15
N LYS A 86 -0.99 -0.32 -10.02
CA LYS A 86 -1.44 0.46 -11.18
C LYS A 86 -0.32 1.28 -11.82
N PHE A 87 0.56 1.87 -11.01
CA PHE A 87 1.73 2.61 -11.48
C PHE A 87 2.76 1.68 -12.17
N ALA A 88 3.05 0.52 -11.58
CA ALA A 88 3.92 -0.49 -12.19
C ALA A 88 3.41 -0.96 -13.55
N GLY A 89 2.13 -1.32 -13.63
CA GLY A 89 1.51 -1.73 -14.89
C GLY A 89 1.46 -0.59 -15.90
N HIS A 90 1.48 0.68 -15.47
CA HIS A 90 1.63 1.82 -16.38
C HIS A 90 3.04 1.91 -16.94
N ILE A 91 4.08 1.72 -16.12
CA ILE A 91 5.48 1.74 -16.56
C ILE A 91 5.76 0.59 -17.52
N LEU A 92 5.38 -0.64 -17.17
CA LEU A 92 5.71 -1.85 -17.94
C LEU A 92 5.07 -1.87 -19.34
N ARG A 93 3.93 -1.20 -19.51
CA ARG A 93 3.23 -1.09 -20.80
C ARG A 93 3.78 0.03 -21.69
N ARG A 94 4.77 0.81 -21.24
CA ARG A 94 5.44 1.80 -22.09
C ARG A 94 6.34 1.10 -23.13
N PRO A 95 6.60 1.74 -24.27
CA PRO A 95 7.55 1.21 -25.24
C PRO A 95 8.96 1.10 -24.63
N GLU A 96 9.72 0.14 -25.14
CA GLU A 96 11.14 -0.04 -24.81
C GLU A 96 11.94 1.24 -25.10
N GLY A 97 13.00 1.49 -24.32
CA GLY A 97 13.80 2.71 -24.43
C GLY A 97 13.20 3.93 -23.74
N THR A 98 12.11 3.73 -22.97
CA THR A 98 11.65 4.76 -22.04
C THR A 98 12.45 4.66 -20.75
N LEU A 99 13.10 5.76 -20.34
CA LEU A 99 13.92 5.83 -19.12
C LEU A 99 13.32 5.12 -17.90
N LEU A 100 12.04 5.34 -17.59
CA LEU A 100 11.40 4.72 -16.43
C LEU A 100 11.26 3.20 -16.53
N LYS A 101 11.05 2.68 -17.74
CA LYS A 101 10.95 1.24 -18.00
C LYS A 101 12.34 0.62 -17.90
N ASP A 102 13.31 1.21 -18.58
CA ASP A 102 14.72 0.77 -18.57
C ASP A 102 15.29 0.77 -17.15
N VAL A 103 14.98 1.78 -16.32
CA VAL A 103 15.41 1.84 -14.92
C VAL A 103 14.74 0.77 -14.06
N MET A 104 13.47 0.44 -14.32
CA MET A 104 12.74 -0.57 -13.54
C MET A 104 13.11 -2.00 -13.93
N GLU A 105 13.47 -2.23 -15.18
CA GLU A 105 13.91 -3.53 -15.70
C GLU A 105 15.42 -3.73 -15.58
N GLY A 106 16.16 -2.63 -15.44
CA GLY A 106 17.61 -2.62 -15.27
C GLY A 106 18.05 -3.44 -14.07
N THR A 107 18.67 -4.58 -14.34
CA THR A 107 19.39 -5.36 -13.34
C THR A 107 20.89 -5.12 -13.50
N VAL A 108 21.61 -5.07 -12.38
CA VAL A 108 23.06 -4.94 -12.37
C VAL A 108 23.65 -6.29 -12.04
N GLU A 109 24.61 -6.74 -12.85
CA GLU A 109 25.33 -7.99 -12.60
C GLU A 109 26.08 -7.95 -11.26
N GLY A 110 26.00 -9.04 -10.50
CA GLY A 110 26.70 -9.23 -9.24
C GLY A 110 25.82 -9.37 -8.01
N ALA A 111 26.43 -9.81 -6.91
CA ALA A 111 25.75 -10.00 -5.63
C ALA A 111 25.56 -8.67 -4.88
N ARG A 112 24.46 -8.55 -4.14
CA ARG A 112 24.24 -7.38 -3.28
C ARG A 112 25.20 -7.40 -2.09
N GLY A 113 25.99 -6.33 -1.95
CA GLY A 113 26.90 -6.15 -0.82
C GLY A 113 26.18 -6.02 0.54
N ARG A 114 26.94 -6.20 1.62
CA ARG A 114 26.45 -6.03 3.00
C ARG A 114 25.92 -4.60 3.20
N GLY A 115 24.79 -4.47 3.90
CA GLY A 115 24.15 -3.18 4.18
C GLY A 115 23.19 -2.65 3.11
N ARG A 116 23.22 -3.17 1.87
CA ARG A 116 22.26 -2.79 0.82
C ARG A 116 20.86 -3.32 1.14
N PRO A 117 19.77 -2.54 0.88
CA PRO A 117 18.41 -3.03 1.07
C PRO A 117 18.15 -4.36 0.36
N ARG A 118 17.59 -5.33 1.09
CA ARG A 118 17.27 -6.66 0.57
C ARG A 118 16.02 -6.70 -0.29
N ILE A 119 15.08 -5.77 -0.06
CA ILE A 119 13.83 -5.67 -0.81
C ILE A 119 13.96 -4.47 -1.76
N MET A 120 13.64 -4.67 -3.04
CA MET A 120 13.52 -3.64 -4.06
C MET A 120 12.06 -3.28 -4.31
N TRP A 121 11.86 -2.22 -5.07
CA TRP A 121 10.52 -1.76 -5.42
C TRP A 121 9.73 -2.81 -6.20
N MET A 122 10.38 -3.49 -7.16
CA MET A 122 9.81 -4.54 -8.00
C MET A 122 9.52 -5.83 -7.23
N ASP A 123 10.35 -6.16 -6.23
CA ASP A 123 10.17 -7.34 -5.36
C ASP A 123 8.81 -7.32 -4.67
N ASN A 124 8.30 -6.15 -4.29
CA ASN A 124 6.95 -6.02 -3.74
C ASN A 124 5.86 -6.43 -4.74
N ILE A 125 5.99 -6.01 -6.00
CA ILE A 125 4.98 -6.28 -7.02
C ILE A 125 4.99 -7.76 -7.40
N MET A 126 6.19 -8.34 -7.52
CA MET A 126 6.40 -9.78 -7.66
C MET A 126 5.72 -10.57 -6.54
N GLU A 127 5.98 -10.20 -5.29
CA GLU A 127 5.38 -10.84 -4.11
C GLU A 127 3.85 -10.73 -4.11
N TRP A 128 3.28 -9.56 -4.44
CA TRP A 128 1.82 -9.36 -4.40
C TRP A 128 1.07 -10.02 -5.56
N LEU A 129 1.72 -10.20 -6.71
CA LEU A 129 1.15 -10.87 -7.87
C LEU A 129 1.50 -12.36 -7.92
N ASN A 130 2.28 -12.86 -6.96
CA ASN A 130 2.82 -14.23 -6.93
C ASN A 130 3.61 -14.59 -8.20
N VAL A 131 4.45 -13.68 -8.68
CA VAL A 131 5.29 -13.87 -9.88
C VAL A 131 6.77 -13.83 -9.50
N THR A 132 7.59 -14.66 -10.13
CA THR A 132 9.02 -14.83 -9.80
C THR A 132 9.99 -14.27 -10.86
N SER A 133 9.53 -13.99 -12.08
CA SER A 133 10.36 -13.46 -13.17
C SER A 133 9.83 -12.13 -13.71
N LEU A 134 10.75 -11.30 -14.24
CA LEU A 134 10.39 -10.01 -14.86
C LEU A 134 9.53 -10.21 -16.12
N GLU A 135 9.86 -11.22 -16.93
CA GLU A 135 9.12 -11.60 -18.15
C GLU A 135 7.65 -11.90 -17.82
N ALA A 136 7.39 -12.71 -16.80
CA ALA A 136 6.03 -13.07 -16.42
C ALA A 136 5.24 -11.85 -15.90
N ILE A 137 5.89 -10.88 -15.26
CA ILE A 137 5.21 -9.63 -14.86
C ILE A 137 4.89 -8.78 -16.08
N GLN A 138 5.77 -8.71 -17.08
CA GLN A 138 5.53 -7.97 -18.32
C GLN A 138 4.33 -8.55 -19.09
N GLU A 139 4.28 -9.88 -19.23
CA GLU A 139 3.13 -10.58 -19.83
C GLU A 139 1.84 -10.29 -19.06
N LEU A 140 1.88 -10.39 -17.72
CA LEU A 140 0.72 -10.13 -16.87
C LEU A 140 0.30 -8.65 -16.94
N ALA A 141 1.25 -7.72 -17.11
CA ALA A 141 1.01 -6.29 -17.25
C ALA A 141 0.37 -5.92 -18.60
N ALA A 142 0.58 -6.71 -19.65
CA ALA A 142 -0.08 -6.52 -20.93
C ALA A 142 -1.61 -6.55 -20.79
N ASN A 143 -2.13 -7.40 -19.89
CA ASN A 143 -3.56 -7.47 -19.62
C ASN A 143 -3.96 -6.66 -18.37
N ARG A 144 -4.61 -5.52 -18.63
CA ARG A 144 -5.05 -4.57 -17.59
C ARG A 144 -6.10 -5.13 -16.62
N LYS A 145 -6.83 -6.19 -17.00
CA LYS A 145 -7.83 -6.83 -16.14
C LYS A 145 -7.16 -7.74 -15.11
N THR A 146 -6.11 -8.45 -15.50
CA THR A 146 -5.37 -9.39 -14.65
C THR A 146 -4.31 -8.70 -13.80
N PHE A 147 -3.79 -7.54 -14.21
CA PHE A 147 -2.80 -6.77 -13.44
C PHE A 147 -3.41 -5.98 -12.27
N ARG A 148 -3.96 -6.69 -11.29
CA ARG A 148 -4.59 -6.13 -10.08
C ARG A 148 -4.34 -7.06 -8.88
N ILE A 149 -4.37 -6.47 -7.68
CA ILE A 149 -4.33 -7.18 -6.39
C ILE A 149 -5.74 -7.14 -5.79
#